data_AF-A0A812TBS1-F1
#
_entry.id   AF-A0A812TBS1-F1
#
_cell.length_a   1.000
_cell.length_b   1.000
_cell.length_c   1.000
_cell.angle_alpha   90.00
_cell.angle_beta   90.00
_cell.angle_gamma   90.00
#
_symmetry.space_group_name_H-M   'P 1'
#
loop_
_entity.id
_entity.type
_entity.pdbx_description
1 polymer ?
#
loop_
_entity_poly.entity_id
_entity_poly.type
_entity_poly.pdbx_seq_one_letter_code
_entity_poly.pdbx_strand_id
1 'polypeptide(L)'
;ERQGLRGEELAAIDKAADAIRGTVLKVSEKGKSKKGTALAALRSDFSGALRDRAVALLRQRAEELDSNTLSSLALRVEGDGLGKIKKMIFSLVNRLQEEAAADTEKDGWCKKELATNEQARTSKKQQMDTLQGEVDQLEVDITELGDSVDGLSKDITKLAADREESEKLRQAEKEENEETIKDAQDAQKAIAQAVAALDSFYSGAVAKASKTALLQDSISDAPDIFEGSYTGMDGGGVNALLEVLEADFARLETETKAAEAQSLGEHTKFMSDSKVDKAAKEKEVELKTETKNQKANQLKSKKIDLADAGKALAAANKYLEELKPECLRPAMTKEEKMEQRKQEIESLKEVLEILQG
;
A
#
# COMPACT_ATOMS: atom_id res chain seq x y z
N GLU A 1 -18.98 36.90 21.94
CA GLU A 1 -19.79 38.11 22.22
C GLU A 1 -21.31 37.91 22.16
N ARG A 2 -21.89 37.12 21.23
CA ARG A 2 -23.36 36.88 21.18
C ARG A 2 -23.98 36.07 22.33
N GLN A 3 -23.18 35.29 23.07
CA GLN A 3 -23.68 34.53 24.23
C GLN A 3 -23.73 35.36 25.53
N GLY A 4 -22.94 36.44 25.64
CA GLY A 4 -22.96 37.33 26.81
C GLY A 4 -24.18 38.27 26.82
N LEU A 5 -24.51 38.83 25.66
CA LEU A 5 -25.64 39.75 25.48
C LEU A 5 -27.00 39.10 25.83
N ARG A 6 -27.16 37.79 25.58
CA ARG A 6 -28.38 37.04 25.90
C ARG A 6 -28.53 36.75 27.41
N GLY A 7 -27.41 36.62 28.12
CA GLY A 7 -27.41 36.47 29.58
C GLY A 7 -27.75 37.78 30.29
N GLU A 8 -27.25 38.91 29.77
CA GLU A 8 -27.59 40.25 30.26
C GLU A 8 -29.05 40.62 29.98
N GLU A 9 -29.60 40.20 28.84
CA GLU A 9 -31.01 40.37 28.48
C GLU A 9 -31.96 39.56 29.38
N LEU A 10 -31.63 38.29 29.68
CA LEU A 10 -32.40 37.45 30.60
C LEU A 10 -32.35 37.98 32.05
N ALA A 11 -31.19 38.48 32.49
CA ALA A 11 -31.06 39.10 33.81
C ALA A 11 -31.84 40.43 33.92
N ALA A 12 -31.94 41.21 32.83
CA ALA A 12 -32.75 42.41 32.79
C ALA A 12 -34.26 42.11 32.84
N ILE A 13 -34.70 41.01 32.20
CA ILE A 13 -36.10 40.55 32.22
C ILE A 13 -36.51 40.06 33.61
N ASP A 14 -35.66 39.28 34.30
CA ASP A 14 -35.93 38.85 35.69
C ASP A 14 -36.00 40.04 36.66
N LYS A 15 -35.12 41.02 36.49
CA LYS A 15 -35.12 42.24 37.31
C LYS A 15 -36.34 43.11 37.05
N ALA A 16 -36.87 43.13 35.82
CA ALA A 16 -38.13 43.78 35.47
C ALA A 16 -39.35 43.05 36.07
N ALA A 17 -39.33 41.70 36.09
CA ALA A 17 -40.37 40.89 36.71
C ALA A 17 -40.44 41.09 38.24
N ASP A 18 -39.30 41.23 38.92
CA ASP A 18 -39.26 41.52 40.37
C ASP A 18 -39.69 42.96 40.72
N ALA A 19 -39.40 43.93 39.85
CA ALA A 19 -39.88 45.31 40.03
C ALA A 19 -41.41 45.41 39.93
N ILE A 20 -42.03 44.60 39.07
CA ILE A 20 -43.49 44.49 38.91
C ILE A 20 -44.12 43.76 40.11
N ARG A 21 -43.45 42.75 40.68
CA ARG A 21 -43.91 42.09 41.92
C ARG A 21 -43.84 42.99 43.16
N GLY A 22 -42.87 43.90 43.24
CA GLY A 22 -42.67 44.79 44.38
C GLY A 22 -43.64 45.98 44.48
N THR A 23 -44.25 46.42 43.37
CA THR A 23 -45.07 47.66 43.32
C THR A 23 -46.58 47.45 43.51
N VAL A 24 -47.10 46.22 43.42
CA VAL A 24 -48.55 45.95 43.42
C VAL A 24 -49.20 45.89 44.82
N LEU A 25 -48.46 46.11 45.92
CA LEU A 25 -49.00 45.99 47.29
C LEU A 25 -49.15 47.27 48.13
N LYS A 26 -49.04 48.50 47.57
CA LYS A 26 -49.25 49.73 48.39
C LYS A 26 -49.88 50.93 47.65
N VAL A 27 -51.16 50.87 47.28
CA VAL A 27 -52.10 51.99 47.05
C VAL A 27 -53.52 51.38 47.13
N SER A 28 -54.54 51.77 47.89
CA SER A 28 -54.85 52.89 48.78
C SER A 28 -56.07 52.47 49.63
N GLU A 29 -55.98 52.62 50.95
CA GLU A 29 -57.14 52.83 51.82
C GLU A 29 -57.19 54.33 52.18
N LYS A 30 -58.26 55.03 51.80
CA LYS A 30 -59.02 56.01 52.62
C LYS A 30 -60.01 56.81 51.77
N GLY A 31 -61.29 56.73 52.13
CA GLY A 31 -62.33 57.66 51.66
C GLY A 31 -63.75 57.21 52.03
N LYS A 32 -64.32 57.77 53.10
CA LYS A 32 -65.66 57.44 53.62
C LYS A 32 -66.80 58.08 52.81
N SER A 33 -67.92 57.36 52.77
CA SER A 33 -69.33 57.81 52.80
C SER A 33 -69.94 58.55 51.58
N LYS A 34 -70.92 57.91 50.93
CA LYS A 34 -72.36 58.24 51.08
C LYS A 34 -73.26 57.18 50.41
N LYS A 35 -74.47 57.11 50.94
CA LYS A 35 -75.53 56.10 50.74
C LYS A 35 -76.00 55.93 49.29
N GLY A 36 -76.42 54.72 48.94
CA GLY A 36 -77.20 54.43 47.73
C GLY A 36 -77.31 52.92 47.49
N THR A 37 -78.40 52.33 47.95
CA THR A 37 -78.79 50.92 47.73
C THR A 37 -79.08 50.65 46.26
N ALA A 38 -78.34 49.69 45.66
CA ALA A 38 -78.75 48.72 44.64
C ALA A 38 -77.55 48.32 43.76
N LEU A 39 -76.96 47.13 43.99
CA LEU A 39 -76.12 46.38 43.04
C LEU A 39 -75.60 45.11 43.73
N ALA A 40 -76.47 44.11 43.88
CA ALA A 40 -76.12 42.78 44.40
C ALA A 40 -76.30 41.68 43.34
N ALA A 41 -76.14 42.02 42.05
CA ALA A 41 -76.39 41.10 40.93
C ALA A 41 -75.27 41.05 39.86
N LEU A 42 -74.07 41.57 40.13
CA LEU A 42 -72.99 41.61 39.13
C LEU A 42 -71.64 41.02 39.60
N ARG A 43 -71.67 40.08 40.56
CA ARG A 43 -70.46 39.39 41.05
C ARG A 43 -70.40 37.90 40.71
N SER A 44 -71.43 37.33 40.06
CA SER A 44 -71.46 35.92 39.68
C SER A 44 -70.82 35.61 38.31
N ASP A 45 -70.82 36.55 37.35
CA ASP A 45 -70.47 36.23 35.95
C ASP A 45 -69.02 36.53 35.55
N PHE A 46 -68.24 37.25 36.37
CA PHE A 46 -66.84 37.56 36.01
C PHE A 46 -66.00 36.28 35.85
N SER A 47 -66.30 35.25 36.64
CA SER A 47 -65.63 33.96 36.56
C SER A 47 -66.04 33.11 35.35
N GLY A 48 -67.27 33.28 34.84
CA GLY A 48 -67.78 32.61 33.65
C GLY A 48 -67.21 33.22 32.37
N ALA A 49 -67.23 34.55 32.28
CA ALA A 49 -66.70 35.28 31.12
C ALA A 49 -65.19 35.04 30.87
N LEU A 50 -64.38 34.94 31.94
CA LEU A 50 -62.96 34.60 31.82
C LEU A 50 -62.74 33.16 31.35
N ARG A 51 -63.64 32.26 31.73
CA ARG A 51 -63.58 30.84 31.36
C ARG A 51 -63.95 30.64 29.89
N ASP A 52 -64.99 31.32 29.40
CA ASP A 52 -65.40 31.27 27.99
C ASP A 52 -64.32 31.82 27.07
N ARG A 53 -63.66 32.92 27.48
CA ARG A 53 -62.54 33.50 26.74
C ARG A 53 -61.32 32.57 26.69
N ALA A 54 -61.01 31.89 27.79
CA ALA A 54 -59.95 30.88 27.86
C ALA A 54 -60.25 29.66 26.95
N VAL A 55 -61.49 29.18 26.92
CA VAL A 55 -61.92 28.08 26.03
C VAL A 55 -61.85 28.49 24.57
N ALA A 56 -62.31 29.70 24.21
CA ALA A 56 -62.24 30.20 22.85
C ALA A 56 -60.79 30.28 22.35
N LEU A 57 -59.88 30.81 23.18
CA LEU A 57 -58.45 30.88 22.85
C LEU A 57 -57.83 29.48 22.70
N LEU A 58 -58.12 28.56 23.63
CA LEU A 58 -57.62 27.18 23.53
C LEU A 58 -58.10 26.45 22.28
N ARG A 59 -59.36 26.62 21.88
CA ARG A 59 -59.91 26.02 20.65
C ARG A 59 -59.27 26.60 19.40
N GLN A 60 -59.13 27.93 19.34
CA GLN A 60 -58.46 28.60 18.23
C GLN A 60 -57.01 28.10 18.06
N ARG A 61 -56.24 28.11 19.15
CA ARG A 61 -54.85 27.66 19.14
C ARG A 61 -54.71 26.17 18.86
N ALA A 62 -55.69 25.36 19.27
CA ALA A 62 -55.72 23.94 18.96
C ALA A 62 -55.92 23.67 17.46
N GLU A 63 -56.76 24.46 16.77
CA GLU A 63 -56.94 24.39 15.32
C GLU A 63 -55.71 24.92 14.56
N GLU A 64 -55.11 26.03 15.02
CA GLU A 64 -53.90 26.62 14.42
C GLU A 64 -52.68 25.69 14.50
N LEU A 65 -52.52 24.98 15.63
CA LEU A 65 -51.37 24.12 15.92
C LEU A 65 -51.60 22.63 15.65
N ASP A 66 -52.81 22.26 15.19
CA ASP A 66 -53.28 20.86 15.06
C ASP A 66 -53.02 20.04 16.35
N SER A 67 -53.27 20.68 17.50
CA SER A 67 -52.93 20.14 18.81
C SER A 67 -54.12 19.43 19.47
N ASN A 68 -54.06 18.10 19.46
CA ASN A 68 -55.00 17.25 20.19
C ASN A 68 -54.97 17.50 21.71
N THR A 69 -53.81 17.87 22.23
CA THR A 69 -53.61 18.22 23.63
C THR A 69 -54.36 19.50 24.01
N LEU A 70 -54.24 20.57 23.21
CA LEU A 70 -54.99 21.81 23.43
C LEU A 70 -56.49 21.62 23.25
N SER A 71 -56.91 20.83 22.24
CA SER A 71 -58.33 20.48 22.02
C SER A 71 -58.95 19.76 23.23
N SER A 72 -58.22 18.76 23.77
CA SER A 72 -58.69 18.02 24.95
C SER A 72 -58.73 18.87 26.22
N LEU A 73 -57.84 19.86 26.33
CA LEU A 73 -57.79 20.79 27.43
C LEU A 73 -58.99 21.75 27.40
N ALA A 74 -59.36 22.26 26.23
CA ALA A 74 -60.52 23.13 26.05
C ALA A 74 -61.82 22.49 26.57
N LEU A 75 -62.02 21.19 26.36
CA LEU A 75 -63.18 20.43 26.85
C LEU A 75 -63.19 20.28 28.39
N ARG A 76 -62.01 20.18 29.02
CA ARG A 76 -61.90 20.03 30.48
C ARG A 76 -62.11 21.34 31.24
N VAL A 77 -61.82 22.48 30.59
CA VAL A 77 -62.02 23.82 31.14
C VAL A 77 -63.51 24.13 31.38
N GLU A 78 -64.42 23.50 30.63
CA GLU A 78 -65.87 23.67 30.78
C GLU A 78 -66.43 23.01 32.06
N GLY A 79 -65.84 21.89 32.52
CA GLY A 79 -66.39 21.07 33.60
C GLY A 79 -65.84 21.29 35.02
N ASP A 80 -64.61 21.81 35.17
CA ASP A 80 -63.89 21.81 36.46
C ASP A 80 -63.85 23.15 37.19
N GLY A 81 -63.45 23.18 38.47
CA GLY A 81 -63.25 24.43 39.23
C GLY A 81 -62.05 25.25 38.73
N LEU A 82 -62.17 26.59 38.68
CA LEU A 82 -61.15 27.52 38.15
C LEU A 82 -59.74 27.30 38.72
N GLY A 83 -59.63 26.96 40.01
CA GLY A 83 -58.35 26.67 40.66
C GLY A 83 -57.68 25.37 40.17
N LYS A 84 -58.47 24.35 39.79
CA LYS A 84 -57.93 23.10 39.21
C LYS A 84 -57.43 23.31 37.79
N ILE A 85 -58.18 24.09 37.00
CA ILE A 85 -57.82 24.43 35.61
C ILE A 85 -56.48 25.16 35.57
N LYS A 86 -56.28 26.19 36.40
CA LYS A 86 -54.99 26.90 36.50
C LYS A 86 -53.83 25.96 36.85
N LYS A 87 -54.02 25.05 37.81
CA LYS A 87 -53.01 24.06 38.19
C LYS A 87 -52.70 23.09 37.04
N MET A 88 -53.72 22.64 36.32
CA MET A 88 -53.56 21.74 35.17
C MET A 88 -52.79 22.43 34.03
N ILE A 89 -53.15 23.67 33.67
CA ILE A 89 -52.44 24.45 32.65
C ILE A 89 -50.99 24.71 33.09
N PHE A 90 -50.77 25.10 34.34
CA PHE A 90 -49.42 25.31 34.88
C PHE A 90 -48.57 24.03 34.84
N SER A 91 -49.15 22.87 35.21
CA SER A 91 -48.46 21.59 35.10
C SER A 91 -48.15 21.19 33.66
N LEU A 92 -49.04 21.53 32.71
CA LEU A 92 -48.84 21.26 31.29
C LEU A 92 -47.74 22.15 30.71
N VAL A 93 -47.70 23.44 31.07
CA VAL A 93 -46.62 24.36 30.69
C VAL A 93 -45.27 23.85 31.18
N ASN A 94 -45.16 23.48 32.46
CA ASN A 94 -43.90 22.95 33.00
C ASN A 94 -43.48 21.66 32.29
N ARG A 95 -44.41 20.73 32.06
CA ARG A 95 -44.14 19.49 31.33
C ARG A 95 -43.67 19.75 29.90
N LEU A 96 -44.33 20.65 29.17
CA LEU A 96 -43.93 21.01 27.81
C LEU A 96 -42.56 21.71 27.76
N GLN A 97 -42.23 22.52 28.77
CA GLN A 97 -40.91 23.13 28.91
C GLN A 97 -39.82 22.09 29.19
N GLU A 98 -40.08 21.11 30.07
CA GLU A 98 -39.18 19.98 30.33
C GLU A 98 -38.96 19.11 29.08
N GLU A 99 -40.04 18.75 28.39
CA GLU A 99 -39.97 17.97 27.15
C GLU A 99 -39.21 18.73 26.03
N ALA A 100 -39.39 20.07 25.93
CA ALA A 100 -38.64 20.90 24.98
C ALA A 100 -37.14 20.97 25.29
N ALA A 101 -36.78 21.07 26.58
CA ALA A 101 -35.38 21.01 27.02
C ALA A 101 -34.76 19.65 26.68
N ALA A 102 -35.45 18.56 27.01
CA ALA A 102 -35.00 17.19 26.72
C ALA A 102 -34.82 16.94 25.20
N ASP A 103 -35.73 17.46 24.36
CA ASP A 103 -35.61 17.34 22.91
C ASP A 103 -34.43 18.13 22.36
N THR A 104 -34.12 19.31 22.92
CA THR A 104 -32.96 20.11 22.52
C THR A 104 -31.65 19.39 22.88
N GLU A 105 -31.57 18.80 24.08
CA GLU A 105 -30.42 18.00 24.51
C GLU A 105 -30.24 16.76 23.64
N LYS A 106 -31.34 16.03 23.37
CA LYS A 106 -31.32 14.85 22.50
C LYS A 106 -30.91 15.20 21.06
N ASP A 107 -31.33 16.35 20.55
CA ASP A 107 -30.90 16.81 19.22
C ASP A 107 -29.41 17.12 19.17
N GLY A 108 -28.90 17.87 20.16
CA GLY A 108 -27.47 18.16 20.28
C GLY A 108 -26.64 16.88 20.38
N TRP A 109 -27.11 15.90 21.16
CA TRP A 109 -26.50 14.58 21.25
C TRP A 109 -26.52 13.85 19.90
N CYS A 110 -27.67 13.76 19.23
CA CYS A 110 -27.80 13.12 17.92
C CYS A 110 -26.88 13.74 16.85
N LYS A 111 -26.82 15.08 16.76
CA LYS A 111 -25.94 15.78 15.81
C LYS A 111 -24.47 15.45 16.08
N LYS A 112 -24.07 15.48 17.35
CA LYS A 112 -22.70 15.17 17.77
C LYS A 112 -22.33 13.71 17.49
N GLU A 113 -23.19 12.76 17.86
CA GLU A 113 -22.95 11.33 17.68
C GLU A 113 -22.90 10.94 16.21
N LEU A 114 -23.83 11.45 15.38
CA LEU A 114 -23.81 11.19 13.94
C LEU A 114 -22.54 11.77 13.29
N ALA A 115 -22.15 13.00 13.61
CA ALA A 115 -20.94 13.61 13.08
C ALA A 115 -19.67 12.86 13.50
N THR A 116 -19.59 12.47 14.78
CA THR A 116 -18.46 11.71 15.33
C THR A 116 -18.38 10.32 14.69
N ASN A 117 -19.53 9.65 14.51
CA ASN A 117 -19.61 8.36 13.84
C ASN A 117 -19.22 8.46 12.36
N GLU A 118 -19.68 9.48 11.63
CA GLU A 118 -19.32 9.71 10.24
C GLU A 118 -17.81 9.93 10.08
N GLN A 119 -17.21 10.76 10.94
CA GLN A 119 -15.76 10.97 10.95
C GLN A 119 -15.01 9.67 11.24
N ALA A 120 -15.46 8.90 12.25
CA ALA A 120 -14.85 7.61 12.59
C ALA A 120 -14.94 6.62 11.42
N ARG A 121 -16.09 6.50 10.76
CA ARG A 121 -16.29 5.63 9.60
C ARG A 121 -15.40 6.04 8.43
N THR A 122 -15.33 7.32 8.12
CA THR A 122 -14.51 7.85 7.03
C THR A 122 -13.03 7.60 7.30
N SER A 123 -12.55 7.91 8.51
CA SER A 123 -11.17 7.67 8.91
C SER A 123 -10.82 6.17 8.88
N LYS A 124 -11.70 5.30 9.40
CA LYS A 124 -11.47 3.85 9.40
C LYS A 124 -11.48 3.27 8.00
N LYS A 125 -12.35 3.77 7.11
CA LYS A 125 -12.35 3.37 5.70
C LYS A 125 -11.05 3.77 5.01
N GLN A 126 -10.59 5.01 5.19
CA GLN A 126 -9.30 5.47 4.66
C GLN A 126 -8.13 4.62 5.19
N GLN A 127 -8.12 4.30 6.49
CA GLN A 127 -7.12 3.42 7.08
C GLN A 127 -7.13 2.03 6.43
N MET A 128 -8.31 1.44 6.19
CA MET A 128 -8.42 0.17 5.47
C MET A 128 -7.90 0.26 4.05
N ASP A 129 -8.28 1.30 3.30
CA ASP A 129 -7.86 1.47 1.90
C ASP A 129 -6.33 1.62 1.81
N THR A 130 -5.70 2.37 2.73
CA THR A 130 -4.24 2.47 2.82
C THR A 130 -3.59 1.15 3.18
N LEU A 131 -4.10 0.44 4.21
CA LEU A 131 -3.57 -0.86 4.61
C LEU A 131 -3.70 -1.90 3.50
N GLN A 132 -4.79 -1.88 2.73
CA GLN A 132 -4.97 -2.76 1.58
C GLN A 132 -3.91 -2.48 0.51
N GLY A 133 -3.67 -1.20 0.18
CA GLY A 133 -2.61 -0.84 -0.76
C GLY A 133 -1.20 -1.27 -0.28
N GLU A 134 -0.91 -1.12 1.01
CA GLU A 134 0.35 -1.61 1.59
C GLU A 134 0.47 -3.14 1.54
N VAL A 135 -0.63 -3.87 1.79
CA VAL A 135 -0.68 -5.34 1.67
C VAL A 135 -0.41 -5.76 0.23
N ASP A 136 -1.09 -5.13 -0.74
CA ASP A 136 -0.94 -5.47 -2.16
C ASP A 136 0.49 -5.22 -2.64
N GLN A 137 1.10 -4.08 -2.26
CA GLN A 137 2.49 -3.77 -2.60
C GLN A 137 3.46 -4.79 -1.99
N LEU A 138 3.27 -5.16 -0.72
CA LEU A 138 4.11 -6.15 -0.06
C LEU A 138 4.01 -7.53 -0.73
N GLU A 139 2.83 -7.93 -1.20
CA GLU A 139 2.65 -9.19 -1.94
C GLU A 139 3.39 -9.19 -3.28
N VAL A 140 3.32 -8.08 -4.02
CA VAL A 140 4.08 -7.89 -5.27
C VAL A 140 5.58 -7.97 -4.99
N ASP A 141 6.07 -7.20 -4.02
CA ASP A 141 7.49 -7.15 -3.67
C ASP A 141 8.04 -8.53 -3.26
N ILE A 142 7.27 -9.31 -2.50
CA ILE A 142 7.65 -10.66 -2.08
C ILE A 142 7.75 -11.60 -3.28
N THR A 143 6.86 -11.43 -4.26
CA THR A 143 6.85 -12.23 -5.50
C THR A 143 8.07 -11.89 -6.36
N GLU A 144 8.32 -10.60 -6.62
CA GLU A 144 9.48 -10.15 -7.41
C GLU A 144 10.83 -10.55 -6.77
N LEU A 145 10.92 -10.47 -5.44
CA LEU A 145 12.09 -10.96 -4.71
C LEU A 145 12.22 -12.49 -4.82
N GLY A 146 11.10 -13.22 -4.81
CA GLY A 146 11.09 -14.66 -5.04
C GLY A 146 11.61 -15.03 -6.42
N ASP A 147 11.08 -14.40 -7.47
CA ASP A 147 11.50 -14.63 -8.85
C ASP A 147 12.98 -14.28 -9.07
N SER A 148 13.45 -13.19 -8.43
CA SER A 148 14.86 -12.81 -8.45
C SER A 148 15.75 -13.87 -7.80
N VAL A 149 15.34 -14.41 -6.64
CA VAL A 149 16.09 -15.47 -5.94
C VAL A 149 16.15 -16.74 -6.78
N ASP A 150 15.03 -17.12 -7.41
CA ASP A 150 14.97 -18.30 -8.27
C ASP A 150 15.84 -18.13 -9.53
N GLY A 151 15.82 -16.94 -10.14
CA GLY A 151 16.67 -16.59 -11.27
C GLY A 151 18.16 -16.69 -10.91
N LEU A 152 18.57 -16.02 -9.84
CA LEU A 152 19.96 -16.06 -9.37
C LEU A 152 20.41 -17.48 -8.99
N SER A 153 19.53 -18.27 -8.38
CA SER A 153 19.82 -19.66 -8.05
C SER A 153 20.08 -20.51 -9.29
N LYS A 154 19.28 -20.32 -10.36
CA LYS A 154 19.51 -20.96 -11.66
C LYS A 154 20.85 -20.51 -12.27
N ASP A 155 21.15 -19.22 -12.23
CA ASP A 155 22.42 -18.70 -12.75
C ASP A 155 23.62 -19.27 -11.99
N ILE A 156 23.54 -19.44 -10.67
CA ILE A 156 24.58 -20.08 -9.87
C ILE A 156 24.78 -21.53 -10.29
N THR A 157 23.68 -22.29 -10.50
CA THR A 157 23.78 -23.70 -10.93
C THR A 157 24.37 -23.81 -12.33
N LYS A 158 23.97 -22.94 -13.25
CA LYS A 158 24.50 -22.89 -14.62
C LYS A 158 25.99 -22.56 -14.60
N LEU A 159 26.39 -21.52 -13.87
CA LEU A 159 27.79 -21.14 -13.73
C LEU A 159 28.65 -22.26 -13.13
N ALA A 160 28.11 -23.03 -12.19
CA ALA A 160 28.81 -24.20 -11.65
C ALA A 160 29.00 -25.30 -12.70
N ALA A 161 27.99 -25.56 -13.53
CA ALA A 161 28.08 -26.53 -14.63
C ALA A 161 29.07 -26.06 -15.71
N ASP A 162 29.00 -24.80 -16.13
CA ASP A 162 29.89 -24.20 -17.13
C ASP A 162 31.36 -24.29 -16.68
N ARG A 163 31.63 -24.11 -15.37
CA ARG A 163 32.97 -24.30 -14.80
C ARG A 163 33.45 -25.75 -14.83
N GLU A 164 32.58 -26.70 -14.55
CA GLU A 164 32.93 -28.12 -14.61
C GLU A 164 33.21 -28.58 -16.05
N GLU A 165 32.39 -28.12 -17.00
CA GLU A 165 32.59 -28.39 -18.42
C GLU A 165 33.88 -27.75 -18.93
N SER A 166 34.13 -26.50 -18.58
CA SER A 166 35.36 -25.80 -18.91
C SER A 166 36.61 -26.51 -18.38
N GLU A 167 36.57 -27.05 -17.16
CA GLU A 167 37.69 -27.84 -16.60
C GLU A 167 37.92 -29.15 -17.38
N LYS A 168 36.84 -29.84 -17.77
CA LYS A 168 36.94 -31.07 -18.58
C LYS A 168 37.54 -30.79 -19.96
N LEU A 169 37.05 -29.75 -20.63
CA LEU A 169 37.58 -29.33 -21.94
C LEU A 169 39.04 -28.94 -21.82
N ARG A 170 39.41 -28.19 -20.77
CA ARG A 170 40.81 -27.85 -20.50
C ARG A 170 41.66 -29.12 -20.40
N GLN A 171 41.26 -30.08 -19.56
CA GLN A 171 42.05 -31.29 -19.36
C GLN A 171 42.26 -32.06 -20.68
N ALA A 172 41.22 -32.16 -21.51
CA ALA A 172 41.31 -32.79 -22.84
C ALA A 172 42.24 -32.03 -23.80
N GLU A 173 42.07 -30.71 -23.91
CA GLU A 173 42.93 -29.86 -24.77
C GLU A 173 44.41 -29.94 -24.35
N LYS A 174 44.67 -29.96 -23.04
CA LYS A 174 46.03 -30.06 -22.52
C LYS A 174 46.68 -31.39 -22.91
N GLU A 175 45.95 -32.50 -22.78
CA GLU A 175 46.44 -33.82 -23.18
C GLU A 175 46.75 -33.89 -24.68
N GLU A 176 45.86 -33.36 -25.53
CA GLU A 176 46.06 -33.28 -26.99
C GLU A 176 47.25 -32.39 -27.38
N ASN A 177 47.41 -31.24 -26.71
CA ASN A 177 48.53 -30.33 -26.94
C ASN A 177 49.87 -30.95 -26.51
N GLU A 178 49.90 -31.67 -25.39
CA GLU A 178 51.10 -32.39 -24.92
C GLU A 178 51.51 -33.51 -25.90
N GLU A 179 50.55 -34.25 -26.44
CA GLU A 179 50.79 -35.26 -27.49
C GLU A 179 51.31 -34.62 -28.78
N THR A 180 50.65 -33.55 -29.25
CA THR A 180 51.06 -32.82 -30.46
C THR A 180 52.48 -32.26 -30.36
N ILE A 181 52.84 -31.68 -29.21
CA ILE A 181 54.21 -31.18 -28.97
C ILE A 181 55.23 -32.32 -29.03
N LYS A 182 54.90 -33.47 -28.43
CA LYS A 182 55.79 -34.63 -28.41
C LYS A 182 55.97 -35.22 -29.82
N ASP A 183 54.89 -35.38 -30.57
CA ASP A 183 54.93 -35.88 -31.94
C ASP A 183 55.71 -34.93 -32.87
N ALA A 184 55.54 -33.62 -32.71
CA ALA A 184 56.34 -32.62 -33.43
C ALA A 184 57.84 -32.75 -33.11
N GLN A 185 58.20 -32.94 -31.83
CA GLN A 185 59.61 -33.13 -31.42
C GLN A 185 60.21 -34.43 -31.95
N ASP A 186 59.44 -35.53 -31.94
CA ASP A 186 59.91 -36.82 -32.44
C ASP A 186 60.00 -36.81 -33.99
N ALA A 187 59.10 -36.10 -34.67
CA ALA A 187 59.18 -35.85 -36.11
C ALA A 187 60.41 -35.01 -36.49
N GLN A 188 60.71 -33.94 -35.76
CA GLN A 188 61.93 -33.15 -35.96
C GLN A 188 63.19 -34.02 -35.82
N LYS A 189 63.27 -34.88 -34.79
CA LYS A 189 64.41 -35.81 -34.61
C LYS A 189 64.52 -36.80 -35.77
N ALA A 190 63.40 -37.36 -36.23
CA ALA A 190 63.38 -38.31 -37.34
C ALA A 190 63.82 -37.66 -38.66
N ILE A 191 63.37 -36.42 -38.91
CA ILE A 191 63.78 -35.64 -40.09
C ILE A 191 65.28 -35.33 -40.02
N ALA A 192 65.79 -34.87 -38.87
CA ALA A 192 67.22 -34.61 -38.70
C ALA A 192 68.08 -35.86 -38.96
N GLN A 193 67.63 -37.04 -38.50
CA GLN A 193 68.28 -38.31 -38.80
C GLN A 193 68.23 -38.67 -40.29
N ALA A 194 67.11 -38.42 -40.96
CA ALA A 194 66.95 -38.67 -42.39
C ALA A 194 67.86 -37.74 -43.23
N VAL A 195 67.92 -36.45 -42.90
CA VAL A 195 68.82 -35.48 -43.53
C VAL A 195 70.28 -35.92 -43.35
N ALA A 196 70.69 -36.30 -42.14
CA ALA A 196 72.04 -36.80 -41.89
C ALA A 196 72.39 -38.08 -42.67
N ALA A 197 71.43 -39.00 -42.82
CA ALA A 197 71.61 -40.22 -43.60
C ALA A 197 71.73 -39.93 -45.10
N LEU A 198 70.91 -39.01 -45.63
CA LEU A 198 70.98 -38.56 -47.02
C LEU A 198 72.29 -37.82 -47.31
N ASP A 199 72.72 -36.91 -46.43
CA ASP A 199 74.00 -36.21 -46.55
C ASP A 199 75.18 -37.17 -46.55
N SER A 200 75.17 -38.17 -45.67
CA SER A 200 76.20 -39.22 -45.63
C SER A 200 76.21 -40.06 -46.92
N PHE A 201 75.03 -40.37 -47.47
CA PHE A 201 74.90 -41.09 -48.73
C PHE A 201 75.42 -40.27 -49.92
N TYR A 202 74.98 -39.02 -50.09
CA TYR A 202 75.40 -38.16 -51.21
C TYR A 202 76.88 -37.79 -51.13
N SER A 203 77.41 -37.47 -49.94
CA SER A 203 78.86 -37.24 -49.76
C SER A 203 79.69 -38.49 -50.08
N GLY A 204 79.23 -39.68 -49.66
CA GLY A 204 79.87 -40.96 -49.99
C GLY A 204 79.76 -41.34 -51.47
N ALA A 205 78.64 -41.03 -52.12
CA ALA A 205 78.41 -41.25 -53.55
C ALA A 205 79.31 -40.33 -54.40
N VAL A 206 79.43 -39.05 -54.04
CA VAL A 206 80.34 -38.10 -54.70
C VAL A 206 81.80 -38.53 -54.51
N ALA A 207 82.19 -39.00 -53.33
CA ALA A 207 83.54 -39.52 -53.09
C ALA A 207 83.85 -40.80 -53.91
N LYS A 208 82.86 -41.68 -54.12
CA LYS A 208 82.99 -42.89 -54.96
C LYS A 208 82.97 -42.57 -56.46
N ALA A 209 82.14 -41.64 -56.90
CA ALA A 209 82.09 -41.16 -58.28
C ALA A 209 83.39 -40.42 -58.64
N SER A 210 83.92 -39.58 -57.75
CA SER A 210 85.19 -38.88 -57.91
C SER A 210 86.38 -39.85 -57.93
N LYS A 211 86.38 -40.92 -57.12
CA LYS A 211 87.39 -42.00 -57.22
C LYS A 211 87.27 -42.80 -58.52
N THR A 212 86.07 -43.09 -59.00
CA THR A 212 85.87 -43.88 -60.23
C THR A 212 86.25 -43.06 -61.48
N ALA A 213 85.93 -41.76 -61.50
CA ALA A 213 86.36 -40.84 -62.56
C ALA A 213 87.89 -40.63 -62.58
N LEU A 214 88.57 -40.70 -61.43
CA LEU A 214 90.04 -40.61 -61.36
C LEU A 214 90.76 -41.92 -61.74
N LEU A 215 90.05 -43.05 -61.81
CA LEU A 215 90.60 -44.36 -62.20
C LEU A 215 90.28 -44.72 -63.66
N GLN A 216 89.37 -44.01 -64.33
CA GLN A 216 88.96 -44.26 -65.71
C GLN A 216 89.77 -43.42 -66.73
N ASP A 217 91.09 -43.34 -66.58
CA ASP A 217 92.02 -42.93 -67.65
C ASP A 217 92.61 -44.15 -68.40
N SER A 218 92.08 -45.34 -68.15
CA SER A 218 92.44 -46.52 -68.93
C SER A 218 91.31 -47.55 -68.89
N ILE A 219 90.57 -47.66 -69.99
CA ILE A 219 90.13 -48.89 -70.67
C ILE A 219 89.06 -48.51 -71.71
N SER A 220 89.39 -48.79 -72.97
CA SER A 220 88.60 -48.68 -74.20
C SER A 220 87.49 -49.73 -74.27
N ASP A 221 86.38 -49.36 -74.92
CA ASP A 221 85.28 -50.20 -75.47
C ASP A 221 84.22 -50.79 -74.51
N ALA A 222 83.12 -50.04 -74.31
CA ALA A 222 81.78 -50.57 -74.01
C ALA A 222 80.68 -49.68 -74.64
N PRO A 223 79.47 -50.20 -74.98
CA PRO A 223 78.49 -49.48 -75.83
C PRO A 223 77.71 -48.35 -75.13
N ASP A 224 77.44 -47.26 -75.87
CA ASP A 224 76.86 -45.94 -75.52
C ASP A 224 75.49 -45.87 -74.80
N ILE A 225 74.92 -46.97 -74.31
CA ILE A 225 73.57 -46.98 -73.70
C ILE A 225 73.55 -47.21 -72.18
N PHE A 226 74.72 -47.39 -71.55
CA PHE A 226 74.88 -47.45 -70.09
C PHE A 226 76.11 -46.64 -69.62
N GLU A 227 76.40 -45.51 -70.26
CA GLU A 227 77.48 -44.62 -69.80
C GLU A 227 76.98 -43.66 -68.72
N GLY A 228 77.57 -43.82 -67.54
CA GLY A 228 77.32 -43.01 -66.34
C GLY A 228 76.88 -43.90 -65.18
N SER A 229 77.73 -44.08 -64.17
CA SER A 229 77.24 -44.59 -62.89
C SER A 229 76.12 -43.66 -62.44
N TYR A 230 74.93 -44.18 -62.15
CA TYR A 230 73.83 -43.39 -61.58
C TYR A 230 74.35 -42.71 -60.30
N THR A 231 74.74 -41.43 -60.40
CA THR A 231 75.29 -40.64 -59.28
C THR A 231 74.19 -40.11 -58.35
N GLY A 232 72.95 -40.60 -58.53
CA GLY A 232 71.77 -40.00 -57.93
C GLY A 232 71.29 -38.79 -58.73
N MET A 233 69.97 -38.67 -58.89
CA MET A 233 69.34 -37.40 -59.26
C MET A 233 69.63 -36.38 -58.14
N ASP A 234 69.83 -35.11 -58.50
CA ASP A 234 70.31 -34.03 -57.61
C ASP A 234 69.60 -34.05 -56.23
N GLY A 235 70.33 -34.44 -55.18
CA GLY A 235 69.79 -34.68 -53.83
C GLY A 235 69.22 -33.43 -53.15
N GLY A 236 69.46 -32.25 -53.71
CA GLY A 236 68.98 -30.97 -53.20
C GLY A 236 67.45 -30.86 -53.09
N GLY A 237 66.69 -31.54 -53.96
CA GLY A 237 65.22 -31.46 -53.92
C GLY A 237 64.59 -32.18 -52.71
N VAL A 238 65.15 -33.32 -52.30
CA VAL A 238 64.63 -34.10 -51.17
C VAL A 238 65.09 -33.49 -49.84
N ASN A 239 66.34 -33.03 -49.76
CA ASN A 239 66.83 -32.31 -48.58
C ASN A 239 66.06 -31.01 -48.36
N ALA A 240 65.80 -30.22 -49.41
CA ALA A 240 65.00 -29.00 -49.29
C ALA A 240 63.57 -29.28 -48.79
N LEU A 241 62.95 -30.39 -49.20
CA LEU A 241 61.65 -30.79 -48.68
C LEU A 241 61.71 -31.19 -47.20
N LEU A 242 62.76 -31.90 -46.78
CA LEU A 242 62.97 -32.27 -45.37
C LEU A 242 63.26 -31.04 -44.49
N GLU A 243 64.03 -30.07 -44.98
CA GLU A 243 64.27 -28.80 -44.28
C GLU A 243 62.97 -27.98 -44.10
N VAL A 244 62.10 -27.95 -45.10
CA VAL A 244 60.78 -27.32 -44.99
C VAL A 244 59.91 -28.04 -43.96
N LEU A 245 59.90 -29.38 -43.97
CA LEU A 245 59.17 -30.18 -42.99
C LEU A 245 59.68 -29.99 -41.56
N GLU A 246 61.00 -29.90 -41.37
CA GLU A 246 61.61 -29.60 -40.06
C GLU A 246 61.15 -28.22 -39.55
N ALA A 247 61.19 -27.20 -40.40
CA ALA A 247 60.71 -25.87 -40.08
C ALA A 247 59.20 -25.84 -39.75
N ASP A 248 58.39 -26.64 -40.47
CA ASP A 248 56.96 -26.77 -40.21
C ASP A 248 56.68 -27.44 -38.85
N PHE A 249 57.39 -28.51 -38.48
CA PHE A 249 57.25 -29.14 -37.16
C PHE A 249 57.81 -28.26 -36.03
N ALA A 250 58.88 -27.49 -36.26
CA ALA A 250 59.37 -26.50 -35.31
C ALA A 250 58.36 -25.37 -35.09
N ARG A 251 57.72 -24.90 -36.18
CA ARG A 251 56.63 -23.93 -36.10
C ARG A 251 55.43 -24.53 -35.35
N LEU A 252 54.99 -25.74 -35.69
CA LEU A 252 53.88 -26.43 -35.01
C LEU A 252 54.12 -26.54 -33.50
N GLU A 253 55.31 -26.93 -33.06
CA GLU A 253 55.66 -27.01 -31.64
C GLU A 253 55.54 -25.64 -30.95
N THR A 254 56.11 -24.59 -31.56
CA THR A 254 56.09 -23.25 -30.97
C THR A 254 54.69 -22.63 -30.94
N GLU A 255 53.91 -22.81 -32.00
CA GLU A 255 52.51 -22.37 -32.10
C GLU A 255 51.64 -23.10 -31.09
N THR A 256 51.78 -24.43 -30.96
CA THR A 256 51.02 -25.22 -29.99
C THR A 256 51.36 -24.82 -28.55
N LYS A 257 52.64 -24.59 -28.23
CA LYS A 257 53.06 -24.09 -26.91
C LYS A 257 52.51 -22.69 -26.62
N ALA A 258 52.48 -21.81 -27.62
CA ALA A 258 51.93 -20.47 -27.47
C ALA A 258 50.41 -20.51 -27.26
N ALA A 259 49.70 -21.32 -28.04
CA ALA A 259 48.25 -21.53 -27.91
C ALA A 259 47.90 -22.13 -26.54
N GLU A 260 48.68 -23.10 -26.05
CA GLU A 260 48.50 -23.71 -24.73
C GLU A 260 48.67 -22.70 -23.59
N ALA A 261 49.70 -21.83 -23.67
CA ALA A 261 49.90 -20.78 -22.69
C ALA A 261 48.76 -19.74 -22.69
N GLN A 262 48.23 -19.42 -23.88
CA GLN A 262 47.08 -18.52 -24.01
C GLN A 262 45.80 -19.15 -23.44
N SER A 263 45.48 -20.39 -23.82
CA SER A 263 44.30 -21.11 -23.32
C SER A 263 44.34 -21.25 -21.81
N LEU A 264 45.50 -21.58 -21.22
CA LEU A 264 45.68 -21.63 -19.77
C LEU A 264 45.40 -20.27 -19.09
N GLY A 265 45.84 -19.17 -19.70
CA GLY A 265 45.60 -17.82 -19.20
C GLY A 265 44.11 -17.45 -19.22
N GLU A 266 43.42 -17.74 -20.33
CA GLU A 266 41.99 -17.52 -20.49
C GLU A 266 41.17 -18.38 -19.51
N HIS A 267 41.51 -19.66 -19.36
CA HIS A 267 40.88 -20.57 -18.40
C HIS A 267 41.05 -20.10 -16.95
N THR A 268 42.27 -19.72 -16.57
CA THR A 268 42.55 -19.24 -15.21
C THR A 268 41.74 -17.98 -14.90
N LYS A 269 41.65 -17.07 -15.88
CA LYS A 269 40.83 -15.86 -15.76
C LYS A 269 39.35 -16.19 -15.63
N PHE A 270 38.82 -17.04 -16.51
CA PHE A 270 37.43 -17.49 -16.46
C PHE A 270 37.09 -18.14 -15.10
N MET A 271 37.97 -18.99 -14.59
CA MET A 271 37.77 -19.66 -13.29
C MET A 271 37.80 -18.71 -12.11
N SER A 272 38.68 -17.70 -12.15
CA SER A 272 38.73 -16.63 -11.14
C SER A 272 37.47 -15.76 -11.19
N ASP A 273 37.12 -15.25 -12.37
CA ASP A 273 35.97 -14.36 -12.57
C ASP A 273 34.66 -15.07 -12.20
N SER A 274 34.50 -16.32 -12.61
CA SER A 274 33.34 -17.15 -12.27
C SER A 274 33.25 -17.47 -10.78
N LYS A 275 34.38 -17.56 -10.06
CA LYS A 275 34.38 -17.75 -8.60
C LYS A 275 33.87 -16.49 -7.89
N VAL A 276 34.31 -15.32 -8.34
CA VAL A 276 33.87 -14.02 -7.79
C VAL A 276 32.40 -13.80 -8.10
N ASP A 277 31.97 -14.04 -9.34
CA ASP A 277 30.58 -13.90 -9.77
C ASP A 277 29.65 -14.86 -9.00
N LYS A 278 30.05 -16.12 -8.83
CA LYS A 278 29.31 -17.07 -7.99
C LYS A 278 29.13 -16.56 -6.56
N ALA A 279 30.22 -16.10 -5.91
CA ALA A 279 30.16 -15.60 -4.54
C ALA A 279 29.30 -14.34 -4.41
N ALA A 280 29.34 -13.46 -5.41
CA ALA A 280 28.49 -12.27 -5.45
C ALA A 280 27.00 -12.65 -5.56
N LYS A 281 26.65 -13.57 -6.47
CA LYS A 281 25.28 -14.07 -6.64
C LYS A 281 24.77 -14.81 -5.42
N GLU A 282 25.59 -15.65 -4.77
CA GLU A 282 25.22 -16.34 -3.53
C GLU A 282 24.89 -15.35 -2.41
N LYS A 283 25.69 -14.28 -2.28
CA LYS A 283 25.41 -13.21 -1.32
C LYS A 283 24.17 -12.41 -1.67
N GLU A 284 23.93 -12.16 -2.95
CA GLU A 284 22.71 -11.49 -3.41
C GLU A 284 21.46 -12.34 -3.10
N VAL A 285 21.53 -13.66 -3.31
CA VAL A 285 20.47 -14.60 -2.93
C VAL A 285 20.19 -14.54 -1.42
N GLU A 286 21.23 -14.55 -0.58
CA GLU A 286 21.09 -14.45 0.88
C GLU A 286 20.38 -13.14 1.27
N LEU A 287 20.85 -12.00 0.78
CA LEU A 287 20.29 -10.68 1.10
C LEU A 287 18.85 -10.52 0.61
N LYS A 288 18.53 -11.00 -0.61
CA LYS A 288 17.16 -10.94 -1.13
C LYS A 288 16.23 -11.87 -0.37
N THR A 289 16.72 -13.04 0.06
CA THR A 289 15.94 -13.98 0.87
C THR A 289 15.63 -13.40 2.25
N GLU A 290 16.62 -12.79 2.91
CA GLU A 290 16.45 -12.06 4.17
C GLU A 290 15.38 -10.95 4.01
N THR A 291 15.52 -10.12 2.97
CA THR A 291 14.59 -9.03 2.68
C THR A 291 13.17 -9.55 2.41
N LYS A 292 13.04 -10.64 1.64
CA LYS A 292 11.76 -11.32 1.36
C LYS A 292 11.11 -11.78 2.65
N ASN A 293 11.87 -12.39 3.56
CA ASN A 293 11.37 -12.86 4.85
C ASN A 293 10.92 -11.70 5.74
N GLN A 294 11.67 -10.59 5.77
CA GLN A 294 11.29 -9.39 6.48
C GLN A 294 9.98 -8.80 5.96
N LYS A 295 9.83 -8.66 4.62
CA LYS A 295 8.58 -8.21 4.00
C LYS A 295 7.43 -9.18 4.26
N ALA A 296 7.67 -10.48 4.25
CA ALA A 296 6.65 -11.48 4.59
C ALA A 296 6.16 -11.37 6.03
N ASN A 297 7.04 -11.01 6.97
CA ASN A 297 6.63 -10.73 8.35
C ASN A 297 5.83 -9.43 8.46
N GLN A 298 6.24 -8.38 7.75
CA GLN A 298 5.47 -7.13 7.66
C GLN A 298 4.07 -7.37 7.07
N LEU A 299 3.97 -8.17 6.01
CA LEU A 299 2.71 -8.56 5.38
C LEU A 299 1.76 -9.20 6.38
N LYS A 300 2.26 -10.11 7.23
CA LYS A 300 1.44 -10.74 8.29
C LYS A 300 0.89 -9.70 9.26
N SER A 301 1.72 -8.78 9.74
CA SER A 301 1.29 -7.70 10.63
C SER A 301 0.23 -6.82 9.96
N LYS A 302 0.47 -6.38 8.73
CA LYS A 302 -0.44 -5.50 8.00
C LYS A 302 -1.78 -6.16 7.66
N LYS A 303 -1.79 -7.47 7.39
CA LYS A 303 -3.04 -8.24 7.23
C LYS A 303 -3.85 -8.29 8.52
N ILE A 304 -3.19 -8.40 9.68
CA ILE A 304 -3.87 -8.33 10.97
C ILE A 304 -4.46 -6.93 11.19
N ASP A 305 -3.65 -5.89 10.97
CA ASP A 305 -4.10 -4.49 11.10
C ASP A 305 -5.30 -4.19 10.19
N LEU A 306 -5.28 -4.68 8.95
CA LEU A 306 -6.37 -4.55 7.98
C LEU A 306 -7.65 -5.24 8.48
N ALA A 307 -7.52 -6.47 8.98
CA ALA A 307 -8.65 -7.21 9.52
C ALA A 307 -9.28 -6.49 10.73
N ASP A 308 -8.45 -5.94 11.61
CA ASP A 308 -8.92 -5.20 12.79
C ASP A 308 -9.52 -3.84 12.44
N ALA A 309 -8.96 -3.13 11.46
CA ALA A 309 -9.58 -1.94 10.87
C ALA A 309 -10.96 -2.25 10.26
N GLY A 310 -11.08 -3.40 9.58
CA GLY A 310 -12.35 -3.94 9.07
C GLY A 310 -13.40 -4.18 10.16
N LYS A 311 -13.00 -4.82 11.26
CA LYS A 311 -13.89 -5.02 12.42
C LYS A 311 -14.31 -3.68 13.03
N ALA A 312 -13.40 -2.73 13.16
CA ALA A 312 -13.69 -1.40 13.71
C ALA A 312 -14.66 -0.62 12.81
N LEU A 313 -14.49 -0.66 11.48
CA LEU A 313 -15.42 -0.04 10.53
C LEU A 313 -16.80 -0.70 10.60
N ALA A 314 -16.87 -2.03 10.69
CA ALA A 314 -18.11 -2.76 10.84
C ALA A 314 -18.84 -2.39 12.15
N ALA A 315 -18.11 -2.26 13.26
CA ALA A 315 -18.66 -1.80 14.53
C ALA A 315 -19.21 -0.36 14.43
N ALA A 316 -18.49 0.55 13.76
CA ALA A 316 -18.95 1.92 13.54
C ALA A 316 -20.20 1.98 12.66
N ASN A 317 -20.29 1.14 11.62
CA ASN A 317 -21.50 0.99 10.80
C ASN A 317 -22.68 0.45 11.63
N LYS A 318 -22.44 -0.53 12.50
CA LYS A 318 -23.49 -1.06 13.39
C LYS A 318 -24.03 0.01 14.32
N TYR A 319 -23.15 0.79 14.95
CA TYR A 319 -23.57 1.91 15.80
C TYR A 319 -24.39 2.95 15.05
N LEU A 320 -24.05 3.21 13.78
CA LEU A 320 -24.88 4.08 12.93
C LEU A 320 -26.29 3.53 12.77
N GLU A 321 -26.46 2.23 12.50
CA GLU A 321 -27.79 1.61 12.38
C GLU A 321 -28.61 1.73 13.68
N GLU A 322 -27.95 1.68 14.84
CA GLU A 322 -28.58 1.91 16.15
C GLU A 322 -28.99 3.38 16.34
N LEU A 323 -28.22 4.35 15.82
CA LEU A 323 -28.55 5.78 15.87
C LEU A 323 -29.68 6.19 14.92
N LYS A 324 -29.83 5.53 13.76
CA LYS A 324 -30.84 5.89 12.75
C LYS A 324 -32.29 6.03 13.29
N PRO A 325 -32.87 5.05 14.00
CA PRO A 325 -34.25 5.16 14.49
C PRO A 325 -34.42 6.32 15.47
N GLU A 326 -33.40 6.61 16.29
CA GLU A 326 -33.47 7.65 17.30
C GLU A 326 -33.25 9.06 16.76
N CYS A 327 -32.38 9.19 15.75
CA CYS A 327 -31.89 10.49 15.30
C CYS A 327 -32.43 10.93 13.94
N LEU A 328 -32.80 10.00 13.04
CA LEU A 328 -33.16 10.29 11.65
C LEU A 328 -34.62 10.01 11.29
N ARG A 329 -35.40 9.40 12.20
CA ARG A 329 -36.78 8.95 11.92
C ARG A 329 -37.93 9.75 12.61
N PRO A 330 -37.82 11.06 12.97
CA PRO A 330 -39.01 11.80 13.40
C PRO A 330 -39.86 12.25 12.19
N ALA A 331 -41.19 12.12 12.31
CA ALA A 331 -42.19 12.45 11.28
C ALA A 331 -42.33 13.94 10.94
N MET A 332 -41.66 14.82 11.69
CA MET A 332 -41.56 16.26 11.47
C MET A 332 -40.10 16.66 11.65
N THR A 333 -39.66 17.72 10.97
CA THR A 333 -38.33 18.26 11.24
C THR A 333 -38.28 18.71 12.71
N LYS A 334 -37.12 18.56 13.34
CA LYS A 334 -37.00 18.83 14.78
C LYS A 334 -37.15 20.33 15.07
N GLU A 335 -36.75 21.19 14.14
CA GLU A 335 -37.04 22.63 14.17
C GLU A 335 -38.56 22.91 14.20
N GLU A 336 -39.36 22.22 13.37
CA GLU A 336 -40.83 22.38 13.39
C GLU A 336 -41.45 21.94 14.72
N LYS A 337 -40.95 20.86 15.34
CA LYS A 337 -41.42 20.42 16.66
C LYS A 337 -41.10 21.44 17.76
N MET A 338 -39.90 22.01 17.77
CA MET A 338 -39.53 23.03 18.76
C MET A 338 -40.40 24.28 18.63
N GLU A 339 -40.67 24.70 17.40
CA GLU A 339 -41.50 25.89 17.14
C GLU A 339 -42.96 25.65 17.55
N GLN A 340 -43.55 24.51 17.17
CA GLN A 340 -44.91 24.16 17.61
C GLN A 340 -45.04 24.13 19.13
N ARG A 341 -44.08 23.53 19.85
CA ARG A 341 -44.10 23.50 21.32
C ARG A 341 -43.96 24.87 21.95
N LYS A 342 -43.14 25.74 21.36
CA LYS A 342 -43.01 27.13 21.81
C LYS A 342 -44.34 27.87 21.67
N GLN A 343 -45.02 27.70 20.54
CA GLN A 343 -46.35 28.28 20.28
C GLN A 343 -47.43 27.71 21.21
N GLU A 344 -47.40 26.40 21.53
CA GLU A 344 -48.27 25.80 22.54
C GLU A 344 -48.02 26.38 23.95
N ILE A 345 -46.75 26.50 24.36
CA ILE A 345 -46.39 27.05 25.68
C ILE A 345 -46.84 28.52 25.80
N GLU A 346 -46.63 29.32 24.75
CA GLU A 346 -47.06 30.72 24.70
C GLU A 346 -48.58 30.83 24.79
N SER A 347 -49.30 30.02 24.01
CA SER A 347 -50.76 29.92 24.07
C SER A 347 -51.28 29.55 25.46
N LEU A 348 -50.64 28.58 26.13
CA LEU A 348 -51.03 28.17 27.48
C LEU A 348 -50.72 29.23 28.54
N LYS A 349 -49.66 30.03 28.36
CA LYS A 349 -49.34 31.18 29.23
C LYS A 349 -50.37 32.30 29.07
N GLU A 350 -50.75 32.65 27.83
CA GLU A 350 -51.81 33.63 27.55
C GLU A 350 -53.15 33.20 28.20
N VAL A 351 -53.49 31.91 28.12
CA VAL A 351 -54.68 31.36 28.78
C VAL A 351 -54.58 31.45 30.31
N LEU A 352 -53.40 31.21 30.89
CA LEU A 352 -53.17 31.36 32.32
C LEU A 352 -53.34 32.80 32.80
N GLU A 353 -52.86 33.78 32.03
CA GLU A 353 -53.02 35.22 32.33
C GLU A 353 -54.50 35.62 32.32
N ILE A 354 -55.26 35.23 31.28
CA ILE A 354 -56.71 35.47 31.20
C ILE A 354 -57.43 34.90 32.41
N LEU A 355 -57.05 33.70 32.86
CA LEU A 355 -57.68 33.09 34.03
C LEU A 355 -57.25 33.75 35.35
N GLN A 356 -56.08 34.38 35.43
CA GLN A 356 -55.56 35.05 36.63
C GLN A 356 -56.17 36.43 36.87
N GLY A 357 -56.61 37.11 35.81
CA GLY A 357 -57.36 38.38 35.88
C GLY A 357 -56.47 39.59 35.73
#